data_AF-T0FBM1-F1
#
_entry.id   AF-T0FBM1-F1
#
_cell.length_a   1.000
_cell.length_b   1.000
_cell.length_c   1.000
_cell.angle_alpha   90.00
_cell.angle_beta   90.00
_cell.angle_gamma   90.00
#
_symmetry.space_group_name_H-M   'P 1'
#
loop_
_entity.id
_entity.type
_entity.pdbx_description
1 polymer ?
#
loop_
_entity_poly.entity_id
_entity_poly.type
_entity_poly.pdbx_seq_one_letter_code
_entity_poly.pdbx_strand_id
1 'polypeptide(L)'
;MREIPDSIGPDGRNISRQFFQFLKIAALKNKYDGRAVEFHKYLDRSLERFELKNLYNSEFMQKDNGTHFVTYKGKFAQDGYRVSLEPIRMKEVPIAQFGDFSAEFAMKHNSSPNYGGNSYSGNLDILTHLGPFTHKHGINAMDSGLKFLDAHNLGSIHAPATGFFRKIKDPEARKALDDFAASFPALAKFMNYYFGLNSLVKVNKDGKIHGLTEFSFEGNIEQTLTHDFTDLGEYLDDIKYLGWIKAKLTNLQGKTLLEFAIESKKAEMKLRFFTKDGKVIPFDGKGNFYPQDSFSLASLTEFPFLVKASIEANLYGLLLENDDIQLLGRFSNTANSGVLNLKLTKIEKFEVSGAFAYLAPSWAINLFIPGNLQSIIHEFTETLVKANGGKGSYFVLRWDRENSRTLMKTHIESEFLDNFFIRFGLKIWNHKVLPDEDARDDIRKVFGKIMDLVIQSI
;
A
#
# COMPACT_ATOMS: atom_id res chain seq x y z
N MET A 1 -9.97 -14.96 20.98
CA MET A 1 -10.55 -13.61 21.08
C MET A 1 -12.04 -13.69 21.38
N ARG A 2 -12.44 -13.91 22.65
CA ARG A 2 -13.86 -13.81 23.07
C ARG A 2 -14.29 -12.39 23.43
N GLU A 3 -13.37 -11.44 23.46
CA GLU A 3 -13.66 -10.03 23.68
C GLU A 3 -13.01 -9.21 22.56
N ILE A 4 -13.77 -9.02 21.49
CA ILE A 4 -13.67 -7.76 20.75
C ILE A 4 -14.05 -6.70 21.79
N PRO A 5 -13.25 -5.64 22.02
CA PRO A 5 -13.49 -4.71 23.11
C PRO A 5 -14.94 -4.19 23.06
N ASP A 6 -15.62 -4.10 24.21
CA ASP A 6 -17.01 -3.60 24.34
C ASP A 6 -17.21 -2.16 23.79
N SER A 7 -16.14 -1.47 23.37
CA SER A 7 -16.23 -0.25 22.56
C SER A 7 -16.80 -0.51 21.15
N ILE A 8 -16.94 -1.77 20.76
CA ILE A 8 -17.55 -2.29 19.55
C ILE A 8 -18.67 -3.21 20.05
N GLY A 9 -19.77 -2.63 20.56
CA GLY A 9 -20.93 -3.37 21.06
C GLY A 9 -21.59 -4.27 19.99
N PRO A 10 -22.83 -4.74 20.20
CA PRO A 10 -23.58 -5.53 19.20
C PRO A 10 -23.59 -4.90 17.79
N ASP A 11 -23.57 -3.56 17.72
CA ASP A 11 -23.47 -2.78 16.48
C ASP A 11 -22.12 -2.89 15.80
N GLY A 12 -21.06 -3.10 16.57
CA GLY A 12 -19.70 -3.07 16.10
C GLY A 12 -19.29 -4.31 15.28
N ARG A 13 -19.81 -5.51 15.59
CA ARG A 13 -19.64 -6.68 14.70
C ARG A 13 -20.35 -6.49 13.36
N ASN A 14 -21.56 -5.92 13.39
CA ASN A 14 -22.32 -5.61 12.17
C ASN A 14 -21.60 -4.55 11.32
N ILE A 15 -21.05 -3.52 11.96
CA ILE A 15 -20.19 -2.50 11.36
C ILE A 15 -18.95 -3.18 10.73
N SER A 16 -18.18 -3.99 11.46
CA SER A 16 -17.06 -4.72 10.86
C SER A 16 -17.48 -5.58 9.67
N ARG A 17 -18.59 -6.31 9.77
CA ARG A 17 -19.12 -7.14 8.67
C ARG A 17 -19.45 -6.31 7.44
N GLN A 18 -20.15 -5.17 7.61
CA GLN A 18 -20.47 -4.26 6.51
C GLN A 18 -19.21 -3.70 5.85
N PHE A 19 -18.17 -3.38 6.62
CA PHE A 19 -16.88 -2.91 6.08
C PHE A 19 -16.16 -3.98 5.27
N PHE A 20 -16.03 -5.20 5.80
CA PHE A 20 -15.37 -6.29 5.09
C PHE A 20 -16.16 -6.71 3.84
N GLN A 21 -17.49 -6.67 3.89
CA GLN A 21 -18.34 -6.85 2.70
C GLN A 21 -18.09 -5.77 1.66
N PHE A 22 -17.99 -4.51 2.08
CA PHE A 22 -17.63 -3.40 1.21
C PHE A 22 -16.26 -3.62 0.55
N LEU A 23 -15.21 -3.92 1.33
CA LEU A 23 -13.87 -4.19 0.81
C LEU A 23 -13.85 -5.36 -0.18
N LYS A 24 -14.56 -6.45 0.16
CA LYS A 24 -14.72 -7.61 -0.73
C LYS A 24 -15.33 -7.19 -2.06
N ILE A 25 -16.47 -6.50 -2.04
CA ILE A 25 -17.19 -6.12 -3.25
C ILE A 25 -16.36 -5.14 -4.09
N ALA A 26 -15.71 -4.17 -3.44
CA ALA A 26 -14.84 -3.20 -4.10
C ALA A 26 -13.63 -3.84 -4.80
N ALA A 27 -13.06 -4.89 -4.21
CA ALA A 27 -11.91 -5.59 -4.78
C ALA A 27 -12.28 -6.60 -5.90
N LEU A 28 -13.47 -7.20 -5.83
CA LEU A 28 -13.82 -8.34 -6.69
C LEU A 28 -14.62 -7.99 -7.94
N LYS A 29 -15.42 -6.91 -7.94
CA LYS A 29 -16.40 -6.68 -9.02
C LYS A 29 -16.61 -5.20 -9.33
N ASN A 30 -16.07 -4.77 -10.47
CA ASN A 30 -16.36 -3.48 -11.08
C ASN A 30 -16.98 -3.71 -12.46
N LYS A 31 -18.19 -3.18 -12.69
CA LYS A 31 -18.87 -3.19 -13.99
C LYS A 31 -18.86 -1.78 -14.53
N TYR A 32 -17.97 -1.54 -15.49
CA TYR A 32 -17.95 -0.29 -16.24
C TYR A 32 -19.09 -0.29 -17.28
N ASP A 33 -19.74 0.85 -17.47
CA ASP A 33 -20.69 1.06 -18.58
C ASP A 33 -19.98 1.48 -19.87
N GLY A 34 -20.68 1.47 -21.00
CA GLY A 34 -20.13 1.62 -22.36
C GLY A 34 -18.90 2.54 -22.47
N ARG A 35 -19.07 3.84 -22.22
CA ARG A 35 -17.97 4.83 -22.36
C ARG A 35 -16.90 4.66 -21.28
N ALA A 36 -17.26 4.22 -20.07
CA ALA A 36 -16.30 3.95 -19.01
C ALA A 36 -15.43 2.71 -19.33
N VAL A 37 -15.98 1.67 -19.97
CA VAL A 37 -15.22 0.50 -20.44
C VAL A 37 -14.19 0.92 -21.48
N GLU A 38 -14.61 1.71 -22.47
CA GLU A 38 -13.73 2.19 -23.54
C GLU A 38 -12.60 3.05 -22.99
N PHE A 39 -12.92 3.99 -22.09
CA PHE A 39 -11.92 4.82 -21.47
C PHE A 39 -10.98 4.03 -20.56
N HIS A 40 -11.46 3.07 -19.75
CA HIS A 40 -10.60 2.26 -18.90
C HIS A 40 -9.59 1.46 -19.74
N LYS A 41 -10.04 0.81 -20.81
CA LYS A 41 -9.15 0.13 -21.79
C LYS A 41 -8.21 1.09 -22.50
N TYR A 42 -8.63 2.32 -22.74
CA TYR A 42 -7.75 3.34 -23.32
C TYR A 42 -6.68 3.76 -22.30
N LEU A 43 -7.08 4.06 -21.07
CA LEU A 43 -6.20 4.44 -19.97
C LEU A 43 -5.16 3.36 -19.71
N ASP A 44 -5.55 2.09 -19.58
CA ASP A 44 -4.62 0.98 -19.35
C ASP A 44 -3.57 0.89 -20.46
N ARG A 45 -3.99 0.96 -21.72
CA ARG A 45 -3.05 0.98 -22.87
C ARG A 45 -2.16 2.22 -22.88
N SER A 46 -2.70 3.38 -22.55
CA SER A 46 -1.94 4.64 -22.51
C SER A 46 -0.92 4.64 -21.37
N LEU A 47 -1.25 4.09 -20.20
CA LEU A 47 -0.35 3.95 -19.06
C LEU A 47 0.73 2.90 -19.33
N GLU A 48 0.37 1.75 -19.91
CA GLU A 48 1.31 0.70 -20.31
C GLU A 48 2.36 1.21 -21.29
N ARG A 49 1.95 2.05 -22.24
CA ARG A 49 2.85 2.66 -23.24
C ARG A 49 3.45 3.99 -22.79
N PHE A 50 3.02 4.48 -21.64
CA PHE A 50 3.35 5.79 -21.09
C PHE A 50 3.15 6.95 -22.09
N GLU A 51 2.07 6.89 -22.87
CA GLU A 51 1.72 7.89 -23.89
C GLU A 51 0.89 9.04 -23.30
N LEU A 52 1.48 9.78 -22.35
CA LEU A 52 0.78 10.83 -21.57
C LEU A 52 0.20 11.94 -22.45
N LYS A 53 0.89 12.32 -23.53
CA LYS A 53 0.37 13.27 -24.52
C LYS A 53 -0.93 12.78 -25.18
N ASN A 54 -1.01 11.50 -25.51
CA ASN A 54 -2.18 10.92 -26.16
C ASN A 54 -3.35 10.86 -25.16
N LEU A 55 -3.06 10.45 -23.92
CA LEU A 55 -4.04 10.47 -22.83
C LEU A 55 -4.59 11.88 -22.57
N TYR A 56 -3.70 12.86 -22.44
CA TYR A 56 -4.06 14.26 -22.26
C TYR A 56 -4.99 14.75 -23.39
N ASN A 57 -4.68 14.42 -24.65
CA ASN A 57 -5.47 14.87 -25.80
C ASN A 57 -6.63 13.93 -26.19
N SER A 58 -6.93 12.90 -25.39
CA SER A 58 -7.96 11.93 -25.73
C SER A 58 -9.36 12.54 -25.72
N GLU A 59 -10.27 11.98 -26.52
CA GLU A 59 -11.67 12.41 -26.62
C GLU A 59 -12.50 12.16 -25.35
N PHE A 60 -11.97 11.36 -24.42
CA PHE A 60 -12.59 11.10 -23.13
C PHE A 60 -12.33 12.24 -22.13
N MET A 61 -11.26 13.01 -22.32
CA MET A 61 -10.87 14.09 -21.42
C MET A 61 -11.62 15.39 -21.76
N GLN A 62 -12.26 15.96 -20.75
CA GLN A 62 -12.88 17.27 -20.78
C GLN A 62 -11.85 18.36 -20.50
N LYS A 63 -12.04 19.55 -21.06
CA LYS A 63 -11.10 20.67 -20.92
C LYS A 63 -11.69 21.74 -20.01
N ASP A 64 -10.92 22.18 -19.03
CA ASP A 64 -11.31 23.27 -18.14
C ASP A 64 -10.05 23.96 -17.58
N ASN A 65 -9.94 25.27 -17.83
CA ASN A 65 -8.87 26.14 -17.33
C ASN A 65 -7.43 25.60 -17.54
N GLY A 66 -7.13 25.09 -18.73
CA GLY A 66 -5.80 24.55 -19.08
C GLY A 66 -5.48 23.21 -18.43
N THR A 67 -6.46 22.59 -17.77
CA THR A 67 -6.41 21.23 -17.24
C THR A 67 -7.37 20.36 -18.04
N HIS A 68 -6.96 19.14 -18.34
CA HIS A 68 -7.82 18.14 -18.97
C HIS A 68 -8.20 17.10 -17.92
N PHE A 69 -9.47 16.69 -17.85
CA PHE A 69 -9.95 15.81 -16.78
C PHE A 69 -10.98 14.80 -17.26
N VAL A 70 -11.13 13.73 -16.50
CA VAL A 70 -12.18 12.73 -16.66
C VAL A 70 -12.67 12.33 -15.28
N THR A 71 -13.99 12.26 -15.15
CA THR A 71 -14.64 12.00 -13.87
C THR A 71 -15.39 10.67 -13.94
N TYR A 72 -15.07 9.78 -13.02
CA TYR A 72 -15.81 8.55 -12.76
C TYR A 72 -16.83 8.76 -11.64
N LYS A 73 -17.95 8.05 -11.76
CA LYS A 73 -18.89 7.81 -10.68
C LYS A 73 -19.05 6.32 -10.49
N GLY A 74 -18.86 5.85 -9.26
CA GLY A 74 -19.15 4.50 -8.85
C GLY A 74 -20.35 4.45 -7.94
N LYS A 75 -21.35 3.64 -8.29
CA LYS A 75 -22.45 3.28 -7.39
C LYS A 75 -22.21 1.91 -6.80
N PHE A 76 -22.26 1.81 -5.48
CA PHE A 76 -22.08 0.55 -4.77
C PHE A 76 -23.36 -0.28 -4.83
N ALA A 77 -23.25 -1.56 -5.20
CA ALA A 77 -24.36 -2.51 -5.18
C ALA A 77 -23.88 -3.90 -4.72
N GLN A 78 -24.82 -4.74 -4.29
CA GLN A 78 -24.50 -6.09 -3.78
C GLN A 78 -23.80 -6.97 -4.82
N ASP A 79 -24.02 -6.72 -6.11
CA ASP A 79 -23.44 -7.48 -7.22
C ASP A 79 -22.12 -6.90 -7.77
N GLY A 80 -21.63 -5.80 -7.20
CA GLY A 80 -20.44 -5.08 -7.64
C GLY A 80 -20.68 -3.58 -7.77
N TYR A 81 -19.62 -2.84 -8.08
CA TYR A 81 -19.75 -1.45 -8.50
C TYR A 81 -20.31 -1.32 -9.90
N ARG A 82 -21.14 -0.31 -10.10
CA ARG A 82 -21.48 0.20 -11.43
C ARG A 82 -20.73 1.51 -11.64
N VAL A 83 -19.82 1.52 -12.60
CA VAL A 83 -18.91 2.64 -12.84
C VAL A 83 -19.25 3.30 -14.18
N SER A 84 -19.50 4.60 -14.15
CA SER A 84 -19.83 5.43 -15.31
C SER A 84 -18.90 6.63 -15.40
N LEU A 85 -18.80 7.22 -16.60
CA LEU A 85 -18.17 8.53 -16.79
C LEU A 85 -19.20 9.65 -16.64
N GLU A 86 -18.79 10.74 -16.01
CA GLU A 86 -19.62 11.92 -15.78
C GLU A 86 -19.07 13.13 -16.56
N PRO A 87 -19.93 13.95 -17.20
CA PRO A 87 -19.55 15.14 -17.96
C PRO A 87 -19.33 16.38 -17.08
N ILE A 88 -19.14 16.18 -15.77
CA ILE A 88 -19.05 17.23 -14.76
C ILE A 88 -17.86 16.94 -13.84
N ARG A 89 -17.36 17.96 -13.15
CA ARG A 89 -16.27 17.83 -12.17
C ARG A 89 -16.70 16.96 -10.99
N MET A 90 -15.75 16.24 -10.40
CA MET A 90 -16.02 15.31 -9.29
C MET A 90 -16.75 15.95 -8.11
N LYS A 91 -16.48 17.23 -7.80
CA LYS A 91 -17.13 17.95 -6.70
C LYS A 91 -18.64 18.09 -6.86
N GLU A 92 -19.13 18.00 -8.09
CA GLU A 92 -20.54 18.11 -8.44
C GLU A 92 -21.23 16.75 -8.54
N VAL A 93 -20.45 15.64 -8.55
CA VAL A 93 -20.98 14.29 -8.62
C VAL A 93 -21.58 13.89 -7.27
N PRO A 94 -22.88 13.56 -7.19
CA PRO A 94 -23.49 13.16 -5.94
C PRO A 94 -23.07 11.74 -5.54
N ILE A 95 -22.56 11.60 -4.31
CA ILE A 95 -22.21 10.34 -3.64
C ILE A 95 -23.08 10.15 -2.39
N ALA A 96 -24.31 9.67 -2.61
CA ALA A 96 -25.36 9.70 -1.59
C ALA A 96 -25.37 8.48 -0.67
N GLN A 97 -24.99 7.31 -1.19
CA GLN A 97 -25.12 6.05 -0.47
C GLN A 97 -23.78 5.55 0.06
N PHE A 98 -23.83 4.69 1.09
CA PHE A 98 -22.66 3.99 1.57
C PHE A 98 -21.98 3.22 0.43
N GLY A 99 -20.68 3.47 0.29
CA GLY A 99 -19.82 2.87 -0.72
C GLY A 99 -19.80 3.61 -2.06
N ASP A 100 -20.72 4.53 -2.32
CA ASP A 100 -20.65 5.36 -3.53
C ASP A 100 -19.32 6.13 -3.56
N PHE A 101 -18.75 6.26 -4.76
CA PHE A 101 -17.57 7.08 -4.97
C PHE A 101 -17.69 7.96 -6.21
N SER A 102 -16.91 9.03 -6.21
CA SER A 102 -16.59 9.81 -7.39
C SER A 102 -15.07 9.93 -7.46
N ALA A 103 -14.48 9.78 -8.65
CA ALA A 103 -13.05 9.95 -8.84
C ALA A 103 -12.78 10.87 -10.02
N GLU A 104 -11.76 11.71 -9.95
CA GLU A 104 -11.30 12.55 -11.05
C GLU A 104 -9.84 12.27 -11.31
N PHE A 105 -9.54 11.93 -12.56
CA PHE A 105 -8.18 11.98 -13.06
C PHE A 105 -8.05 13.25 -13.88
N ALA A 106 -7.13 14.14 -13.47
CA ALA A 106 -6.87 15.39 -14.16
C ALA A 106 -5.39 15.52 -14.49
N MET A 107 -5.11 16.16 -15.62
CA MET A 107 -3.78 16.34 -16.17
C MET A 107 -3.59 17.78 -16.61
N LYS A 108 -2.39 18.29 -16.39
CA LYS A 108 -1.95 19.60 -16.89
C LYS A 108 -0.66 19.41 -17.67
N HIS A 109 -0.60 19.98 -18.87
CA HIS A 109 0.63 20.03 -19.66
C HIS A 109 1.53 21.15 -19.16
N ASN A 110 2.79 20.82 -18.88
CA ASN A 110 3.82 21.78 -18.50
C ASN A 110 4.74 22.00 -19.71
N SER A 111 4.70 23.21 -20.27
CA SER A 111 5.44 23.57 -21.48
C SER A 111 6.93 23.89 -21.25
N SER A 112 7.35 24.07 -20.00
CA SER A 112 8.71 24.45 -19.62
C SER A 112 9.22 23.64 -18.42
N PRO A 113 9.37 22.31 -18.54
CA PRO A 113 9.88 21.48 -17.45
C PRO A 113 11.37 21.74 -17.17
N ASN A 114 11.80 21.43 -15.95
CA ASN A 114 13.18 21.67 -15.48
C ASN A 114 14.26 20.95 -16.31
N TYR A 115 13.93 19.80 -16.90
CA TYR A 115 14.86 18.93 -17.65
C TYR A 115 14.55 18.87 -19.16
N GLY A 116 13.78 19.83 -19.69
CA GLY A 116 13.44 19.91 -21.12
C GLY A 116 12.39 18.88 -21.57
N GLY A 117 11.92 19.02 -22.82
CA GLY A 117 10.85 18.18 -23.37
C GLY A 117 9.45 18.60 -22.93
N ASN A 118 8.52 17.64 -22.85
CA ASN A 118 7.19 17.83 -22.30
C ASN A 118 7.11 17.13 -20.93
N SER A 119 6.41 17.72 -19.97
CA SER A 119 5.96 16.99 -18.78
C SER A 119 4.47 17.19 -18.56
N TYR A 120 3.86 16.25 -17.83
CA TYR A 120 2.46 16.33 -17.45
C TYR A 120 2.36 16.17 -15.94
N SER A 121 1.77 17.17 -15.28
CA SER A 121 1.31 17.02 -13.90
C SER A 121 -0.01 16.26 -13.93
N GLY A 122 -0.13 15.22 -13.10
CA GLY A 122 -1.35 14.43 -12.96
C GLY A 122 -1.82 14.47 -11.52
N ASN A 123 -3.13 14.63 -11.33
CA ASN A 123 -3.80 14.42 -10.06
C ASN A 123 -4.88 13.34 -10.18
N LEU A 124 -4.93 12.47 -9.17
CA LEU A 124 -6.02 11.53 -8.94
C LEU A 124 -6.69 11.89 -7.63
N ASP A 125 -7.92 12.37 -7.74
CA ASP A 125 -8.81 12.64 -6.62
C ASP A 125 -9.86 11.53 -6.53
N ILE A 126 -10.09 10.99 -5.34
CA ILE A 126 -11.16 10.01 -5.08
C ILE A 126 -11.91 10.45 -3.83
N LEU A 127 -13.23 10.50 -3.92
CA LEU A 127 -14.12 10.78 -2.81
C LEU A 127 -15.06 9.60 -2.63
N THR A 128 -15.00 8.92 -1.47
CA THR A 128 -15.82 7.73 -1.16
C THR A 128 -16.67 7.98 0.08
N HIS A 129 -17.96 7.63 0.01
CA HIS A 129 -18.87 7.71 1.15
C HIS A 129 -18.75 6.47 2.05
N LEU A 130 -18.04 6.59 3.17
CA LEU A 130 -17.83 5.50 4.12
C LEU A 130 -18.93 5.37 5.19
N GLY A 131 -20.03 6.12 5.11
CA GLY A 131 -21.16 5.94 6.02
C GLY A 131 -20.75 6.15 7.48
N PRO A 132 -20.92 5.16 8.38
CA PRO A 132 -20.52 5.28 9.78
C PRO A 132 -19.01 5.11 10.03
N PHE A 133 -18.25 4.54 9.09
CA PHE A 133 -16.83 4.23 9.31
C PHE A 133 -16.00 5.51 9.33
N THR A 134 -15.41 5.82 10.47
CA THR A 134 -14.48 6.94 10.67
C THR A 134 -13.04 6.45 10.79
N HIS A 135 -12.07 7.35 10.65
CA HIS A 135 -10.65 7.07 10.94
C HIS A 135 -10.43 6.52 12.36
N LYS A 136 -11.25 6.93 13.34
CA LYS A 136 -11.18 6.43 14.72
C LYS A 136 -11.39 4.93 14.82
N HIS A 137 -12.22 4.33 13.96
CA HIS A 137 -12.42 2.87 13.97
C HIS A 137 -11.12 2.14 13.61
N GLY A 138 -10.42 2.61 12.57
CA GLY A 138 -9.13 2.06 12.17
C GLY A 138 -8.06 2.26 13.24
N ILE A 139 -7.98 3.45 13.84
CA ILE A 139 -7.05 3.75 14.93
C ILE A 139 -7.30 2.86 16.16
N ASN A 140 -8.56 2.71 16.56
CA ASN A 140 -8.94 1.88 17.70
C ASN A 140 -8.65 0.39 17.44
N ALA A 141 -8.84 -0.08 16.21
CA ALA A 141 -8.49 -1.44 15.81
C ALA A 141 -6.98 -1.67 15.91
N MET A 142 -6.16 -0.73 15.42
CA MET A 142 -4.70 -0.81 15.52
C MET A 142 -4.23 -0.76 16.99
N ASP A 143 -4.77 0.14 17.81
CA ASP A 143 -4.44 0.20 19.24
C ASP A 143 -4.88 -1.06 20.01
N SER A 144 -6.01 -1.65 19.65
CA SER A 144 -6.44 -2.93 20.22
C SER A 144 -5.48 -4.06 19.83
N GLY A 145 -4.96 -4.04 18.60
CA GLY A 145 -3.88 -4.92 18.15
C GLY A 145 -2.59 -4.74 18.95
N LEU A 146 -2.17 -3.50 19.22
CA LEU A 146 -1.00 -3.23 20.06
C LEU A 146 -1.17 -3.77 21.48
N LYS A 147 -2.35 -3.58 22.08
CA LYS A 147 -2.69 -4.13 23.41
C LYS A 147 -2.73 -5.66 23.40
N PHE A 148 -3.27 -6.28 22.35
CA PHE A 148 -3.26 -7.73 22.21
C PHE A 148 -1.83 -8.29 22.24
N LEU A 149 -0.88 -7.57 21.65
CA LEU A 149 0.54 -7.93 21.63
C LEU A 149 1.25 -7.69 22.97
N ASP A 150 0.61 -7.16 24.01
CA ASP A 150 1.27 -7.00 25.31
C ASP A 150 1.60 -8.34 25.95
N ALA A 151 2.76 -8.41 26.59
CA ALA A 151 3.29 -9.62 27.23
C ALA A 151 2.28 -10.26 28.20
N HIS A 152 1.59 -9.45 29.00
CA HIS A 152 0.55 -9.93 29.92
C HIS A 152 -0.63 -10.57 29.18
N ASN A 153 -1.10 -9.93 28.11
CA ASN A 153 -2.26 -10.37 27.35
C ASN A 153 -1.95 -11.62 26.53
N LEU A 154 -0.78 -11.68 25.90
CA LEU A 154 -0.29 -12.92 25.28
C LEU A 154 -0.16 -14.04 26.31
N GLY A 155 0.37 -13.71 27.49
CA GLY A 155 0.52 -14.62 28.61
C GLY A 155 -0.79 -15.27 29.07
N SER A 156 -1.89 -14.51 29.06
CA SER A 156 -3.21 -14.89 29.56
C SER A 156 -4.11 -15.60 28.53
N ILE A 157 -3.63 -15.79 27.29
CA ILE A 157 -4.37 -16.56 26.28
C ILE A 157 -4.42 -18.04 26.68
N HIS A 158 -5.64 -18.57 26.77
CA HIS A 158 -5.93 -19.99 27.02
C HIS A 158 -6.75 -20.59 25.86
N ALA A 159 -6.15 -20.63 24.67
CA ALA A 159 -6.77 -21.23 23.49
C ALA A 159 -6.34 -22.69 23.30
N PRO A 160 -7.18 -23.56 22.70
CA PRO A 160 -6.78 -24.93 22.37
C PRO A 160 -5.58 -24.96 21.42
N ALA A 161 -4.59 -25.80 21.73
CA ALA A 161 -3.42 -25.96 20.88
C ALA A 161 -3.80 -26.44 19.49
N THR A 162 -3.15 -25.89 18.46
CA THR A 162 -3.44 -26.19 17.06
C THR A 162 -2.21 -26.68 16.30
N GLY A 163 -2.47 -27.43 15.23
CA GLY A 163 -1.44 -27.92 14.31
C GLY A 163 -1.08 -26.95 13.18
N PHE A 164 -1.60 -25.71 13.17
CA PHE A 164 -1.29 -24.71 12.15
C PHE A 164 0.04 -24.02 12.45
N PHE A 165 0.80 -23.65 11.42
CA PHE A 165 2.10 -22.98 11.50
C PHE A 165 3.10 -23.71 12.43
N ARG A 166 3.27 -25.02 12.22
CA ARG A 166 4.08 -25.90 13.10
C ARG A 166 5.54 -25.49 13.25
N LYS A 167 6.08 -24.70 12.31
CA LYS A 167 7.44 -24.15 12.36
C LYS A 167 7.63 -23.18 13.54
N ILE A 168 6.57 -22.52 13.98
CA ILE A 168 6.59 -21.60 15.12
C ILE A 168 6.63 -22.39 16.43
N LYS A 169 7.70 -22.21 17.20
CA LYS A 169 7.91 -22.88 18.51
C LYS A 169 7.90 -21.92 19.70
N ASP A 170 7.97 -20.62 19.47
CA ASP A 170 7.92 -19.64 20.55
C ASP A 170 6.59 -19.75 21.32
N PRO A 171 6.60 -19.88 22.66
CA PRO A 171 5.40 -20.11 23.45
C PRO A 171 4.35 -19.00 23.33
N GLU A 172 4.74 -17.74 23.31
CA GLU A 172 3.79 -16.62 23.27
C GLU A 172 3.24 -16.45 21.84
N ALA A 173 4.08 -16.65 20.82
CA ALA A 173 3.62 -16.72 19.44
C ALA A 173 2.65 -17.87 19.21
N ARG A 174 2.88 -19.03 19.84
CA ARG A 174 1.97 -20.17 19.76
C ARG A 174 0.60 -19.84 20.32
N LYS A 175 0.55 -19.19 21.49
CA LYS A 175 -0.72 -18.75 22.09
C LYS A 175 -1.48 -17.81 21.15
N ALA A 176 -0.81 -16.82 20.57
CA ALA A 176 -1.45 -15.90 19.62
C ALA A 176 -2.03 -16.65 18.40
N LEU A 177 -1.29 -17.62 17.85
CA LEU A 177 -1.73 -18.43 16.72
C LEU A 177 -2.87 -19.39 17.07
N ASP A 178 -2.84 -19.98 18.26
CA ASP A 178 -3.91 -20.86 18.77
C ASP A 178 -5.20 -20.08 18.98
N ASP A 179 -5.11 -18.86 19.53
CA ASP A 179 -6.26 -17.97 19.68
C ASP A 179 -6.83 -17.50 18.34
N PHE A 180 -5.95 -17.17 17.38
CA PHE A 180 -6.35 -16.87 16.01
C PHE A 180 -7.08 -18.06 15.37
N ALA A 181 -6.54 -19.27 15.49
CA ALA A 181 -7.13 -20.47 14.94
C ALA A 181 -8.44 -20.88 15.61
N ALA A 182 -8.58 -20.64 16.92
CA ALA A 182 -9.85 -20.84 17.62
C ALA A 182 -10.91 -19.82 17.19
N SER A 183 -10.50 -18.58 16.91
CA SER A 183 -11.42 -17.49 16.55
C SER A 183 -11.80 -17.53 15.07
N PHE A 184 -10.89 -17.96 14.19
CA PHE A 184 -11.07 -18.00 12.74
C PHE A 184 -10.58 -19.34 12.15
N PRO A 185 -11.19 -20.48 12.49
CA PRO A 185 -10.64 -21.80 12.17
C PRO A 185 -10.47 -22.06 10.66
N ALA A 186 -11.45 -21.63 9.87
CA ALA A 186 -11.40 -21.81 8.42
C ALA A 186 -10.35 -20.88 7.77
N LEU A 187 -10.22 -19.65 8.27
CA LEU A 187 -9.18 -18.72 7.82
C LEU A 187 -7.79 -19.21 8.23
N ALA A 188 -7.60 -19.67 9.47
CA ALA A 188 -6.32 -20.20 9.93
C ALA A 188 -5.89 -21.42 9.11
N LYS A 189 -6.83 -22.32 8.77
CA LYS A 189 -6.58 -23.42 7.85
C LYS A 189 -6.14 -22.93 6.47
N PHE A 190 -6.85 -21.96 5.89
CA PHE A 190 -6.52 -21.37 4.59
C PHE A 190 -5.13 -20.71 4.60
N MET A 191 -4.86 -19.87 5.61
CA MET A 191 -3.59 -19.17 5.73
C MET A 191 -2.42 -20.13 5.92
N ASN A 192 -2.57 -21.16 6.76
CA ASN A 192 -1.55 -22.19 6.94
C ASN A 192 -1.30 -23.02 5.68
N TYR A 193 -2.31 -23.19 4.82
CA TYR A 193 -2.16 -23.97 3.60
C TYR A 193 -1.40 -23.20 2.51
N TYR A 194 -1.61 -21.89 2.40
CA TYR A 194 -1.04 -21.07 1.32
C TYR A 194 0.15 -20.19 1.72
N PHE A 195 0.36 -19.96 3.01
CA PHE A 195 1.41 -19.09 3.52
C PHE A 195 2.24 -19.75 4.61
N GLY A 196 3.54 -19.53 4.54
CA GLY A 196 4.50 -19.93 5.54
C GLY A 196 4.67 -18.82 6.57
N LEU A 197 4.92 -19.22 7.82
CA LEU A 197 5.22 -18.31 8.91
C LEU A 197 6.44 -18.82 9.66
N ASN A 198 7.49 -18.01 9.67
CA ASN A 198 8.79 -18.31 10.29
C ASN A 198 8.96 -17.60 11.64
N SER A 199 8.34 -16.43 11.80
CA SER A 199 8.28 -15.68 13.06
C SER A 199 7.00 -14.85 13.12
N LEU A 200 6.52 -14.54 14.34
CA LEU A 200 5.37 -13.67 14.56
C LEU A 200 5.62 -12.66 15.68
N VAL A 201 5.90 -13.16 16.88
CA VAL A 201 6.04 -12.33 18.08
C VAL A 201 7.01 -12.99 19.05
N LYS A 202 7.73 -12.18 19.82
CA LYS A 202 8.64 -12.62 20.87
C LYS A 202 8.53 -11.69 22.07
N VAL A 203 8.33 -12.24 23.26
CA VAL A 203 8.25 -11.46 24.50
C VAL A 203 9.59 -11.52 25.21
N ASN A 204 10.17 -10.35 25.49
CA ASN A 204 11.42 -10.24 26.21
C ASN A 204 11.20 -10.35 27.73
N LYS A 205 11.70 -11.44 28.31
CA LYS A 205 11.56 -11.73 29.75
C LYS A 205 12.76 -11.21 30.55
N ASP A 206 13.97 -11.33 30.01
CA ASP A 206 15.23 -11.05 30.74
C ASP A 206 16.02 -9.84 30.22
N GLY A 207 15.47 -9.11 29.25
CA GLY A 207 16.17 -8.00 28.59
C GLY A 207 16.10 -6.67 29.32
N LYS A 208 16.75 -5.65 28.73
CA LYS A 208 16.85 -4.28 29.25
C LYS A 208 15.49 -3.65 29.60
N ILE A 209 14.42 -4.08 28.94
CA ILE A 209 13.05 -3.67 29.23
C ILE A 209 12.23 -4.93 29.43
N HIS A 210 11.90 -5.23 30.69
CA HIS A 210 11.03 -6.34 31.02
C HIS A 210 9.63 -6.13 30.43
N GLY A 211 9.06 -7.20 29.85
CA GLY A 211 7.73 -7.19 29.24
C GLY A 211 7.65 -6.49 27.88
N LEU A 212 8.78 -6.11 27.29
CA LEU A 212 8.83 -5.61 25.92
C LEU A 212 8.46 -6.73 24.95
N THR A 213 7.56 -6.45 24.02
CA THR A 213 7.18 -7.40 22.98
C THR A 213 7.74 -6.95 21.64
N GLU A 214 8.45 -7.84 20.96
CA GLU A 214 8.86 -7.69 19.58
C GLU A 214 7.80 -8.35 18.70
N PHE A 215 7.06 -7.56 17.92
CA PHE A 215 6.33 -8.11 16.79
C PHE A 215 7.33 -8.27 15.64
N SER A 216 7.59 -9.50 15.23
CA SER A 216 8.53 -9.87 14.18
C SER A 216 7.84 -10.86 13.27
N PHE A 217 6.99 -10.35 12.39
CA PHE A 217 6.36 -11.14 11.35
C PHE A 217 7.39 -11.43 10.27
N GLU A 218 7.64 -12.72 10.02
CA GLU A 218 8.41 -13.20 8.89
C GLU A 218 7.61 -14.29 8.21
N GLY A 219 7.06 -13.98 7.03
CA GLY A 219 6.21 -14.88 6.27
C GLY A 219 6.71 -15.08 4.84
N ASN A 220 6.25 -16.17 4.22
CA ASN A 220 6.53 -16.49 2.82
C ASN A 220 5.29 -17.04 2.13
N ILE A 221 5.31 -17.06 0.80
CA ILE A 221 4.31 -17.77 -0.01
C ILE A 221 4.70 -19.25 -0.09
N GLU A 222 3.74 -20.16 0.08
CA GLU A 222 3.96 -21.61 -0.08
C GLU A 222 3.67 -22.05 -1.51
N GLN A 223 4.31 -23.13 -1.96
CA GLN A 223 4.17 -23.67 -3.33
C GLN A 223 2.74 -24.11 -3.68
N THR A 224 1.93 -24.41 -2.67
CA THR A 224 0.51 -24.72 -2.84
C THR A 224 -0.26 -23.54 -3.40
N LEU A 225 0.08 -22.30 -3.05
CA LEU A 225 -0.59 -21.11 -3.58
C LEU A 225 -0.31 -20.97 -5.07
N THR A 226 0.95 -21.13 -5.45
CA THR A 226 1.39 -21.01 -6.85
C THR A 226 0.85 -22.15 -7.72
N HIS A 227 0.52 -23.30 -7.11
CA HIS A 227 -0.10 -24.42 -7.82
C HIS A 227 -1.60 -24.22 -8.03
N ASP A 228 -2.32 -23.87 -6.97
CA ASP A 228 -3.79 -23.74 -7.01
C ASP A 228 -4.25 -22.47 -7.74
N PHE A 229 -3.40 -21.44 -7.79
CA PHE A 229 -3.60 -20.18 -8.50
C PHE A 229 -2.46 -20.00 -9.49
N THR A 230 -2.57 -20.69 -10.63
CA THR A 230 -1.46 -20.86 -11.59
C THR A 230 -0.99 -19.54 -12.17
N ASP A 231 -1.89 -18.62 -12.53
CA ASP A 231 -1.51 -17.34 -13.13
C ASP A 231 -0.78 -16.45 -12.11
N LEU A 232 -1.21 -16.49 -10.84
CA LEU A 232 -0.45 -15.87 -9.75
C LEU A 232 0.92 -16.55 -9.54
N GLY A 233 0.98 -17.88 -9.66
CA GLY A 233 2.22 -18.64 -9.57
C GLY A 233 3.24 -18.23 -10.64
N GLU A 234 2.81 -18.16 -11.90
CA GLU A 234 3.63 -17.72 -13.03
C GLU A 234 4.14 -16.29 -12.84
N TYR A 235 3.26 -15.38 -12.42
CA TYR A 235 3.64 -14.01 -12.09
C TYR A 235 4.67 -13.94 -10.94
N LEU A 236 4.50 -14.73 -9.89
CA LEU A 236 5.46 -14.77 -8.77
C LEU A 236 6.83 -15.30 -9.22
N ASP A 237 6.86 -16.28 -10.12
CA ASP A 237 8.10 -16.78 -10.73
C ASP A 237 8.74 -15.72 -11.63
N ASP A 238 7.94 -14.94 -12.35
CA ASP A 238 8.44 -13.82 -13.14
C ASP A 238 9.14 -12.77 -12.28
N ILE A 239 8.55 -12.39 -11.15
CA ILE A 239 9.14 -11.38 -10.26
C ILE A 239 10.19 -11.95 -9.30
N LYS A 240 10.43 -13.26 -9.29
CA LYS A 240 11.32 -13.95 -8.34
C LYS A 240 12.71 -13.33 -8.25
N TYR A 241 13.25 -12.78 -9.32
CA TYR A 241 14.57 -12.15 -9.32
C TYR A 241 14.51 -10.64 -9.46
N LEU A 242 13.37 -10.03 -9.18
CA LEU A 242 13.17 -8.59 -9.31
C LEU A 242 14.02 -7.81 -8.31
N GLY A 243 14.32 -8.36 -7.13
CA GLY A 243 15.13 -7.71 -6.09
C GLY A 243 14.41 -7.55 -4.75
N TRP A 244 14.70 -6.47 -4.03
CA TRP A 244 14.22 -6.25 -2.67
C TRP A 244 13.87 -4.80 -2.37
N ILE A 245 12.99 -4.61 -1.38
CA ILE A 245 12.63 -3.31 -0.81
C ILE A 245 12.79 -3.39 0.70
N LYS A 246 13.44 -2.40 1.29
CA LYS A 246 13.52 -2.21 2.75
C LYS A 246 13.02 -0.81 3.08
N ALA A 247 12.10 -0.69 4.02
CA ALA A 247 11.59 0.60 4.49
C ALA A 247 11.63 0.67 6.01
N LYS A 248 11.95 1.86 6.53
CA LYS A 248 11.92 2.19 7.95
C LYS A 248 11.07 3.43 8.15
N LEU A 249 10.09 3.33 9.04
CA LEU A 249 9.35 4.46 9.54
C LEU A 249 10.07 4.97 10.80
N THR A 250 10.47 6.24 10.83
CA THR A 250 11.15 6.86 11.96
C THR A 250 10.40 8.09 12.45
N ASN A 251 10.56 8.45 13.73
CA ASN A 251 10.22 9.80 14.18
C ASN A 251 11.22 10.83 13.63
N LEU A 252 10.97 12.13 13.88
CA LEU A 252 11.86 13.21 13.42
C LEU A 252 13.24 13.21 14.10
N GLN A 253 13.39 12.53 15.23
CA GLN A 253 14.68 12.33 15.91
C GLN A 253 15.48 11.16 15.32
N GLY A 254 14.97 10.49 14.28
CA GLY A 254 15.64 9.37 13.61
C GLY A 254 15.50 8.03 14.32
N LYS A 255 14.64 7.92 15.34
CA LYS A 255 14.36 6.65 16.04
C LYS A 255 13.34 5.86 15.24
N THR A 256 13.64 4.60 14.99
CA THR A 256 12.80 3.66 14.24
C THR A 256 11.55 3.30 15.03
N LEU A 257 10.41 3.30 14.35
CA LEU A 257 9.10 2.93 14.88
C LEU A 257 8.64 1.60 14.28
N LEU A 258 8.98 1.35 13.02
CA LEU A 258 8.61 0.16 12.26
C LEU A 258 9.63 -0.10 11.15
N GLU A 259 9.97 -1.36 10.92
CA GLU A 259 10.78 -1.82 9.79
C GLU A 259 9.95 -2.79 8.93
N PHE A 260 10.03 -2.62 7.61
CA PHE A 260 9.37 -3.44 6.61
C PHE A 260 10.38 -3.89 5.56
N ALA A 261 10.29 -5.13 5.11
CA ALA A 261 11.08 -5.60 3.97
C ALA A 261 10.33 -6.63 3.13
N ILE A 262 10.56 -6.61 1.82
CA ILE A 262 10.16 -7.66 0.89
C ILE A 262 11.40 -8.10 0.11
N GLU A 263 11.57 -9.40 -0.06
CA GLU A 263 12.62 -10.02 -0.86
C GLU A 263 11.99 -11.00 -1.85
N SER A 264 12.03 -10.65 -3.13
CA SER A 264 11.38 -11.43 -4.19
C SER A 264 12.00 -12.82 -4.35
N LYS A 265 13.32 -12.96 -4.19
CA LYS A 265 14.04 -14.22 -4.40
C LYS A 265 13.61 -15.33 -3.46
N LYS A 266 13.21 -14.94 -2.26
CA LYS A 266 12.74 -15.86 -1.22
C LYS A 266 11.21 -15.84 -1.08
N ALA A 267 10.52 -14.98 -1.85
CA ALA A 267 9.11 -14.63 -1.62
C ALA A 267 8.83 -14.31 -0.14
N GLU A 268 9.76 -13.61 0.51
CA GLU A 268 9.73 -13.32 1.94
C GLU A 268 9.25 -11.90 2.20
N MET A 269 8.36 -11.75 3.19
CA MET A 269 7.96 -10.48 3.76
C MET A 269 8.32 -10.43 5.24
N LYS A 270 8.90 -9.30 5.66
CA LYS A 270 9.28 -9.05 7.05
C LYS A 270 8.66 -7.75 7.54
N LEU A 271 8.10 -7.78 8.74
CA LEU A 271 7.59 -6.62 9.44
C LEU A 271 8.01 -6.69 10.91
N ARG A 272 8.61 -5.60 11.40
CA ARG A 272 9.15 -5.55 12.75
C ARG A 272 8.85 -4.24 13.45
N PHE A 273 8.35 -4.32 14.68
CA PHE A 273 8.23 -3.19 15.61
C PHE A 273 8.19 -3.71 17.05
N PHE A 274 8.27 -2.79 18.01
CA PHE A 274 8.25 -3.14 19.44
C PHE A 274 7.08 -2.49 20.14
N THR A 275 6.47 -3.21 21.07
CA THR A 275 5.37 -2.73 21.89
C THR A 275 5.61 -2.98 23.37
N LYS A 276 5.01 -2.12 24.19
CA LYS A 276 4.86 -2.33 25.62
C LYS A 276 3.69 -1.51 26.13
N ASP A 277 2.83 -2.11 26.95
CA ASP A 277 1.66 -1.49 27.56
C ASP A 277 0.73 -0.82 26.52
N GLY A 278 0.53 -1.50 25.38
CA GLY A 278 -0.32 -1.06 24.28
C GLY A 278 0.26 0.11 23.46
N LYS A 279 1.54 0.43 23.64
CA LYS A 279 2.24 1.53 22.96
C LYS A 279 3.35 1.01 22.08
N VAL A 280 3.62 1.71 20.97
CA VAL A 280 4.82 1.51 20.16
C VAL A 280 6.02 2.05 20.92
N ILE A 281 7.11 1.28 20.97
CA ILE A 281 8.38 1.64 21.60
C ILE A 281 9.42 1.93 20.51
N PRO A 282 9.86 3.19 20.35
CA PRO A 282 10.91 3.52 19.40
C PRO A 282 12.25 2.86 19.74
N PHE A 283 13.05 2.58 18.72
CA PHE A 283 14.37 1.96 18.86
C PHE A 283 15.39 2.52 17.85
N ASP A 284 16.68 2.25 18.07
CA ASP A 284 17.75 2.60 17.13
C ASP A 284 18.39 1.36 16.48
N GLY A 285 19.28 1.58 15.50
CA GLY A 285 20.02 0.52 14.84
C GLY A 285 21.03 -0.22 15.73
N LYS A 286 21.27 0.25 16.95
CA LYS A 286 22.12 -0.40 17.96
C LYS A 286 21.30 -1.26 18.94
N GLY A 287 19.98 -1.32 18.78
CA GLY A 287 19.08 -2.06 19.66
C GLY A 287 18.81 -1.35 21.00
N ASN A 288 19.03 -0.04 21.08
CA ASN A 288 18.56 0.76 22.22
C ASN A 288 17.09 1.13 22.02
N PHE A 289 16.36 1.15 23.12
CA PHE A 289 14.93 1.48 23.15
C PHE A 289 14.70 2.81 23.85
N TYR A 290 13.62 3.51 23.47
CA TYR A 290 13.28 4.84 24.00
C TYR A 290 11.84 4.88 24.54
N PRO A 291 11.55 4.27 25.69
CA PRO A 291 10.19 4.22 26.26
C PRO A 291 9.56 5.58 26.55
N GLN A 292 10.38 6.59 26.82
CA GLN A 292 9.93 7.96 27.03
C GLN A 292 9.28 8.59 25.78
N ASP A 293 9.59 8.05 24.59
CA ASP A 293 9.01 8.48 23.32
C ASP A 293 7.90 7.52 22.86
N SER A 294 7.42 6.65 23.74
CA SER A 294 6.36 5.69 23.42
C SER A 294 5.02 6.37 23.18
N PHE A 295 4.22 5.81 22.27
CA PHE A 295 2.91 6.38 21.93
C PHE A 295 1.89 5.29 21.62
N SER A 296 0.62 5.58 21.90
CA SER A 296 -0.53 4.88 21.32
C SER A 296 -1.03 5.66 20.10
N LEU A 297 -1.62 4.99 19.12
CA LEU A 297 -2.12 5.66 17.91
C LEU A 297 -3.32 6.56 18.24
N ALA A 298 -4.19 6.17 19.18
CA ALA A 298 -5.34 6.97 19.59
C ALA A 298 -4.95 8.27 20.30
N SER A 299 -3.79 8.31 20.98
CA SER A 299 -3.30 9.52 21.66
C SER A 299 -2.66 10.52 20.71
N LEU A 300 -2.30 10.12 19.49
CA LEU A 300 -1.70 11.04 18.53
C LEU A 300 -2.74 12.07 18.11
N THR A 301 -2.44 13.35 18.31
CA THR A 301 -3.20 14.47 17.71
C THR A 301 -2.51 14.92 16.43
N GLU A 302 -1.19 15.01 16.49
CA GLU A 302 -0.34 15.29 15.35
C GLU A 302 0.96 14.50 15.50
N PHE A 303 1.40 13.85 14.42
CA PHE A 303 2.58 13.02 14.43
C PHE A 303 3.32 13.13 13.10
N PRO A 304 4.37 13.96 13.01
CA PRO A 304 5.28 13.95 11.88
C PRO A 304 6.24 12.77 11.97
N PHE A 305 6.53 12.16 10.82
CA PHE A 305 7.42 11.00 10.71
C PHE A 305 8.16 11.02 9.37
N LEU A 306 9.20 10.21 9.25
CA LEU A 306 9.92 9.98 8.01
C LEU A 306 9.81 8.51 7.62
N VAL A 307 9.62 8.24 6.34
CA VAL A 307 9.82 6.92 5.75
C VAL A 307 11.12 6.95 4.98
N LYS A 308 12.07 6.11 5.36
CA LYS A 308 13.34 5.92 4.64
C LYS A 308 13.31 4.55 3.98
N ALA A 309 13.47 4.50 2.67
CA ALA A 309 13.44 3.28 1.90
C ALA A 309 14.72 3.10 1.09
N SER A 310 15.12 1.85 0.94
CA SER A 310 16.18 1.40 0.05
C SER A 310 15.59 0.32 -0.86
N ILE A 311 15.98 0.31 -2.12
CA ILE A 311 15.46 -0.59 -3.14
C ILE A 311 16.61 -1.11 -4.00
N GLU A 312 16.52 -2.38 -4.35
CA GLU A 312 17.27 -3.01 -5.42
C GLU A 312 16.26 -3.58 -6.42
N ALA A 313 16.42 -3.25 -7.70
CA ALA A 313 15.61 -3.76 -8.78
C ALA A 313 16.49 -4.32 -9.91
N ASN A 314 16.28 -5.58 -10.28
CA ASN A 314 16.91 -6.21 -11.44
C ASN A 314 15.90 -6.32 -12.58
N LEU A 315 16.11 -5.49 -13.60
CA LEU A 315 15.28 -5.41 -14.80
C LEU A 315 16.06 -5.95 -15.99
N TYR A 316 15.79 -7.21 -16.36
CA TYR A 316 16.46 -7.90 -17.47
C TYR A 316 17.99 -7.88 -17.40
N GLY A 317 18.57 -8.05 -16.21
CA GLY A 317 20.03 -8.07 -16.00
C GLY A 317 20.66 -6.69 -15.77
N LEU A 318 19.86 -5.61 -15.83
CA LEU A 318 20.27 -4.30 -15.30
C LEU A 318 19.88 -4.19 -13.83
N LEU A 319 20.88 -4.00 -12.97
CA LEU A 319 20.69 -3.79 -11.55
C LEU A 319 20.59 -2.29 -11.27
N LEU A 320 19.50 -1.89 -10.62
CA LEU A 320 19.18 -0.54 -10.19
C LEU A 320 19.14 -0.53 -8.66
N GLU A 321 20.04 0.22 -8.04
CA GLU A 321 20.16 0.31 -6.58
C GLU A 321 19.94 1.75 -6.11
N ASN A 322 19.17 1.91 -5.05
CA ASN A 322 19.01 3.17 -4.34
C ASN A 322 18.94 2.91 -2.84
N ASP A 323 19.78 3.59 -2.07
CA ASP A 323 19.89 3.38 -0.64
C ASP A 323 19.09 4.38 0.20
N ASP A 324 18.64 5.50 -0.39
CA ASP A 324 17.98 6.58 0.34
C ASP A 324 16.87 7.29 -0.47
N ILE A 325 15.68 6.69 -0.41
CA ILE A 325 14.40 7.30 -0.76
C ILE A 325 13.73 7.81 0.52
N GLN A 326 13.38 9.09 0.58
CA GLN A 326 12.74 9.68 1.76
C GLN A 326 11.37 10.25 1.45
N LEU A 327 10.40 9.89 2.29
CA LEU A 327 9.09 10.52 2.35
C LEU A 327 8.89 11.17 3.71
N LEU A 328 8.44 12.43 3.71
CA LEU A 328 7.96 13.12 4.90
C LEU A 328 6.48 12.84 5.10
N GLY A 329 6.15 12.23 6.23
CA GLY A 329 4.79 11.93 6.64
C GLY A 329 4.30 12.86 7.74
N ARG A 330 2.99 13.16 7.73
CA ARG A 330 2.29 13.78 8.85
C ARG A 330 0.94 13.12 9.02
N PHE A 331 0.71 12.58 10.21
CA PHE A 331 -0.60 12.13 10.64
C PHE A 331 -1.23 13.21 11.53
N SER A 332 -2.50 13.52 11.30
CA SER A 332 -3.30 14.44 12.12
C SER A 332 -4.63 13.79 12.47
N ASN A 333 -5.05 13.93 13.71
CA ASN A 333 -6.17 13.21 14.28
C ASN A 333 -6.96 14.12 15.21
N THR A 334 -8.12 14.54 14.73
CA THR A 334 -9.08 15.34 15.49
C THR A 334 -10.32 14.48 15.81
N ALA A 335 -11.30 15.07 16.49
CA ALA A 335 -12.57 14.40 16.76
C ALA A 335 -13.31 14.01 15.45
N ASN A 336 -13.31 14.90 14.46
CA ASN A 336 -14.13 14.77 13.24
C ASN A 336 -13.31 14.53 11.96
N SER A 337 -11.98 14.60 12.02
CA SER A 337 -11.14 14.43 10.84
C SER A 337 -9.84 13.69 11.16
N GLY A 338 -9.45 12.79 10.26
CA GLY A 338 -8.14 12.15 10.23
C GLY A 338 -7.45 12.48 8.92
N VAL A 339 -6.16 12.80 8.96
CA VAL A 339 -5.38 13.12 7.75
C VAL A 339 -4.04 12.40 7.83
N LEU A 340 -3.71 11.65 6.78
CA LEU A 340 -2.39 11.11 6.52
C LEU A 340 -1.86 11.77 5.26
N ASN A 341 -0.80 12.56 5.39
CA ASN A 341 -0.08 13.17 4.27
C ASN A 341 1.29 12.53 4.15
N LEU A 342 1.68 12.11 2.95
CA LEU A 342 2.99 11.62 2.60
C LEU A 342 3.52 12.44 1.43
N LYS A 343 4.69 13.05 1.59
CA LYS A 343 5.37 13.82 0.54
C LYS A 343 6.71 13.17 0.23
N LEU A 344 6.99 12.91 -1.03
CA LEU A 344 8.32 12.53 -1.48
C LEU A 344 9.26 13.74 -1.37
N THR A 345 10.30 13.62 -0.55
CA THR A 345 11.24 14.73 -0.27
C THR A 345 12.62 14.49 -0.86
N LYS A 346 12.99 13.24 -1.09
CA LYS A 346 14.33 12.87 -1.57
C LYS A 346 14.30 11.53 -2.28
N ILE A 347 15.06 11.43 -3.37
CA ILE A 347 15.49 10.17 -3.97
C ILE A 347 16.96 10.39 -4.33
N GLU A 348 17.88 9.65 -3.70
CA GLU A 348 19.29 9.71 -4.10
C GLU A 348 19.50 9.21 -5.53
N LYS A 349 20.70 9.42 -6.08
CA LYS A 349 21.00 8.89 -7.41
C LYS A 349 20.96 7.37 -7.39
N PHE A 350 20.31 6.77 -8.38
CA PHE A 350 20.39 5.32 -8.58
C PHE A 350 21.78 4.95 -9.06
N GLU A 351 22.34 3.87 -8.50
CA GLU A 351 23.48 3.18 -9.08
C GLU A 351 22.97 2.17 -10.11
N VAL A 352 23.60 2.14 -11.28
CA VAL A 352 23.18 1.30 -12.40
C VAL A 352 24.35 0.41 -12.81
N SER A 353 24.17 -0.90 -12.70
CA SER A 353 25.20 -1.89 -13.05
C SER A 353 24.62 -3.06 -13.86
N GLY A 354 25.49 -3.97 -14.31
CA GLY A 354 25.09 -5.15 -15.08
C GLY A 354 24.98 -4.93 -16.60
N ALA A 355 24.22 -5.81 -17.25
CA ALA A 355 24.07 -5.85 -18.71
C ALA A 355 22.62 -6.17 -19.08
N PHE A 356 22.02 -5.33 -19.92
CA PHE A 356 20.66 -5.50 -20.40
C PHE A 356 20.56 -6.72 -21.31
N ALA A 357 19.56 -7.56 -21.03
CA ALA A 357 19.33 -8.85 -21.66
C ALA A 357 20.58 -9.75 -21.69
N TYR A 358 21.53 -9.54 -20.77
CA TYR A 358 22.83 -10.20 -20.71
C TYR A 358 23.73 -10.02 -21.94
N LEU A 359 23.39 -9.09 -22.85
CA LEU A 359 24.09 -8.86 -24.12
C LEU A 359 24.73 -7.49 -24.20
N ALA A 360 24.05 -6.46 -23.68
CA ALA A 360 24.49 -5.08 -23.77
C ALA A 360 24.91 -4.56 -22.37
N PRO A 361 26.22 -4.43 -22.08
CA PRO A 361 26.68 -3.78 -20.86
C PRO A 361 26.09 -2.38 -20.69
N SER A 362 25.91 -1.91 -19.46
CA SER A 362 25.36 -0.57 -19.19
C SER A 362 26.10 0.56 -19.93
N TRP A 363 27.44 0.46 -20.07
CA TRP A 363 28.24 1.43 -20.84
C TRP A 363 27.90 1.44 -22.34
N ALA A 364 27.59 0.27 -22.93
CA ALA A 364 27.27 0.16 -24.35
C ALA A 364 25.87 0.71 -24.63
N ILE A 365 24.92 0.54 -23.71
CA ILE A 365 23.60 1.16 -23.76
C ILE A 365 23.75 2.69 -23.82
N ASN A 366 24.63 3.25 -23.00
CA ASN A 366 24.89 4.69 -22.96
C ASN A 366 25.45 5.27 -24.28
N LEU A 367 25.96 4.45 -25.22
CA LEU A 367 26.39 4.92 -26.54
C LEU A 367 25.22 5.18 -27.50
N PHE A 368 24.07 4.55 -27.27
CA PHE A 368 22.88 4.65 -28.12
C PHE A 368 21.78 5.52 -27.50
N ILE A 369 22.03 6.06 -26.31
CA ILE A 369 21.13 6.96 -25.59
C ILE A 369 21.77 8.37 -25.59
N PRO A 370 21.02 9.43 -25.91
CA PRO A 370 21.43 10.80 -25.61
C PRO A 370 21.55 10.99 -24.09
N GLY A 371 22.78 10.97 -23.59
CA GLY A 371 23.08 10.91 -22.15
C GLY A 371 23.29 9.47 -21.65
N ASN A 372 23.53 9.29 -20.35
CA ASN A 372 23.64 7.94 -19.76
C ASN A 372 22.35 7.58 -18.99
N LEU A 373 22.09 6.28 -18.82
CA LEU A 373 20.88 5.77 -18.17
C LEU A 373 20.71 6.31 -16.74
N GLN A 374 21.81 6.49 -16.00
CA GLN A 374 21.80 7.05 -14.66
C GLN A 374 21.32 8.51 -14.65
N SER A 375 21.75 9.33 -15.61
CA SER A 375 21.28 10.71 -15.78
C SER A 375 19.78 10.75 -16.07
N ILE A 376 19.29 9.88 -16.96
CA ILE A 376 17.86 9.81 -17.29
C ILE A 376 17.01 9.41 -16.08
N ILE A 377 17.44 8.40 -15.33
CA ILE A 377 16.76 7.99 -14.09
C ILE A 377 16.78 9.14 -13.08
N HIS A 378 17.92 9.82 -12.93
CA HIS A 378 18.05 10.95 -12.01
C HIS A 378 17.14 12.12 -12.40
N GLU A 379 17.05 12.48 -13.69
CA GLU A 379 16.14 13.53 -14.17
C GLU A 379 14.67 13.18 -13.89
N PHE A 380 14.30 11.91 -14.08
CA PHE A 380 12.96 11.43 -13.76
C PHE A 380 12.66 11.49 -12.26
N THR A 381 13.56 10.98 -11.40
CA THR A 381 13.33 10.99 -9.96
C THR A 381 13.35 12.40 -9.38
N GLU A 382 14.21 13.29 -9.88
CA GLU A 382 14.21 14.72 -9.53
C GLU A 382 12.92 15.41 -9.95
N THR A 383 12.33 15.04 -11.08
CA THR A 383 11.01 15.54 -11.50
C THR A 383 9.94 15.11 -10.49
N LEU A 384 9.95 13.88 -9.99
CA LEU A 384 9.02 13.44 -8.94
C LEU A 384 9.22 14.22 -7.63
N VAL A 385 10.47 14.50 -7.23
CA VAL A 385 10.81 15.25 -6.01
C VAL A 385 10.45 16.73 -6.13
N LYS A 386 10.59 17.33 -7.32
CA LYS A 386 10.30 18.75 -7.59
C LYS A 386 8.93 18.99 -8.22
N ALA A 387 8.11 17.96 -8.37
CA ALA A 387 6.81 18.00 -9.02
C ALA A 387 5.93 19.16 -8.52
N ASN A 388 5.03 19.63 -9.38
CA ASN A 388 3.95 20.56 -9.01
C ASN A 388 4.49 21.90 -8.47
N GLY A 389 5.51 22.44 -9.13
CA GLY A 389 6.12 23.72 -8.78
C GLY A 389 6.97 23.67 -7.50
N GLY A 390 7.70 22.58 -7.28
CA GLY A 390 8.57 22.39 -6.11
C GLY A 390 7.88 21.84 -4.87
N LYS A 391 6.57 21.54 -4.95
CA LYS A 391 5.82 20.92 -3.86
C LYS A 391 6.18 19.44 -3.68
N GLY A 392 6.70 18.80 -4.72
CA GLY A 392 7.01 17.38 -4.77
C GLY A 392 5.78 16.52 -4.99
N SER A 393 6.00 15.24 -5.27
CA SER A 393 4.93 14.25 -5.36
C SER A 393 4.38 13.97 -3.96
N TYR A 394 3.05 13.93 -3.83
CA TYR A 394 2.44 13.70 -2.52
C TYR A 394 1.14 12.92 -2.62
N PHE A 395 0.84 12.25 -1.51
CA PHE A 395 -0.33 11.42 -1.29
C PHE A 395 -1.02 11.90 -0.02
N VAL A 396 -2.31 12.22 -0.11
CA VAL A 396 -3.14 12.59 1.05
C VAL A 396 -4.31 11.63 1.13
N LEU A 397 -4.47 11.04 2.31
CA LEU A 397 -5.66 10.31 2.69
C LEU A 397 -6.34 11.04 3.84
N ARG A 398 -7.57 11.47 3.64
CA ARG A 398 -8.32 12.29 4.58
C ARG A 398 -9.70 11.70 4.83
N TRP A 399 -10.08 11.57 6.09
CA TRP A 399 -11.42 11.21 6.51
C TRP A 399 -12.06 12.43 7.13
N ASP A 400 -13.21 12.86 6.63
CA ASP A 400 -13.99 13.95 7.20
C ASP A 400 -15.37 13.44 7.62
N ARG A 401 -15.75 13.73 8.87
CA ARG A 401 -17.08 13.47 9.41
C ARG A 401 -17.94 14.73 9.26
N GLU A 402 -18.98 14.66 8.45
CA GLU A 402 -19.95 15.73 8.22
C GLU A 402 -21.36 15.15 8.40
N ASN A 403 -22.27 15.80 9.14
CA ASN A 403 -23.70 15.40 9.20
C ASN A 403 -23.96 13.88 9.35
N SER A 404 -23.21 13.22 10.23
CA SER A 404 -23.29 11.76 10.44
C SER A 404 -22.93 10.86 9.24
N ARG A 405 -22.27 11.39 8.21
CA ARG A 405 -21.58 10.64 7.15
C ARG A 405 -20.08 10.87 7.21
N THR A 406 -19.31 9.84 6.89
CA THR A 406 -17.86 9.96 6.72
C THR A 406 -17.51 9.96 5.24
N LEU A 407 -16.74 10.94 4.80
CA LEU A 407 -16.17 11.01 3.46
C LEU A 407 -14.68 10.72 3.53
N MET A 408 -14.22 9.76 2.75
CA MET A 408 -12.79 9.51 2.53
C MET A 408 -12.36 10.19 1.24
N LYS A 409 -11.40 11.10 1.35
CA LYS A 409 -10.75 11.83 0.27
C LYS A 409 -9.36 11.25 0.09
N THR A 410 -9.08 10.68 -1.07
CA THR A 410 -7.74 10.34 -1.52
C THR A 410 -7.32 11.35 -2.57
N HIS A 411 -6.14 11.91 -2.40
CA HIS A 411 -5.56 12.84 -3.36
C HIS A 411 -4.12 12.41 -3.64
N ILE A 412 -3.80 12.17 -4.89
CA ILE A 412 -2.45 11.83 -5.36
C ILE A 412 -2.07 12.87 -6.40
N GLU A 413 -0.92 13.50 -6.25
CA GLU A 413 -0.42 14.46 -7.24
C GLU A 413 1.05 14.18 -7.53
N SER A 414 1.41 14.18 -8.81
CA SER A 414 2.78 13.96 -9.27
C SER A 414 3.00 14.59 -10.65
N GLU A 415 4.25 14.60 -11.10
CA GLU A 415 4.65 15.12 -12.41
C GLU A 415 5.56 14.12 -13.11
N PHE A 416 5.26 13.86 -14.37
CA PHE A 416 5.95 12.86 -15.17
C PHE A 416 6.60 13.48 -16.40
N LEU A 417 7.89 13.19 -16.61
CA LEU A 417 8.59 13.54 -17.84
C LEU A 417 8.11 12.66 -18.99
N ASP A 418 7.72 13.28 -20.09
CA ASP A 418 7.26 12.58 -21.28
C ASP A 418 8.38 12.50 -22.33
N ASN A 419 9.34 11.58 -22.11
CA ASN A 419 10.45 11.32 -23.02
C ASN A 419 10.56 9.83 -23.38
N PHE A 420 11.18 9.53 -24.52
CA PHE A 420 11.25 8.16 -25.08
C PHE A 420 11.89 7.14 -24.11
N PHE A 421 12.98 7.51 -23.42
CA PHE A 421 13.71 6.58 -22.55
C PHE A 421 12.97 6.26 -21.26
N ILE A 422 12.27 7.25 -20.69
CA ILE A 422 11.39 7.05 -19.54
C ILE A 422 10.19 6.19 -19.93
N ARG A 423 9.57 6.44 -21.10
CA ARG A 423 8.51 5.54 -21.61
C ARG A 423 9.01 4.10 -21.75
N PHE A 424 10.21 3.91 -22.31
CA PHE A 424 10.81 2.59 -22.48
C PHE A 424 11.08 1.90 -21.13
N GLY A 425 11.71 2.61 -20.18
CA GLY A 425 11.99 2.08 -18.84
C GLY A 425 10.72 1.75 -18.06
N LEU A 426 9.71 2.63 -18.11
CA LEU A 426 8.43 2.40 -17.45
C LEU A 426 7.62 1.28 -18.10
N LYS A 427 7.74 1.08 -19.41
CA LYS A 427 7.13 -0.08 -20.08
C LYS A 427 7.73 -1.39 -19.58
N ILE A 428 9.07 -1.45 -19.44
CA ILE A 428 9.76 -2.60 -18.84
C ILE A 428 9.28 -2.81 -17.39
N TRP A 429 9.24 -1.74 -16.59
CA TRP A 429 8.73 -1.81 -15.23
C TRP A 429 7.29 -2.32 -15.17
N ASN A 430 6.40 -1.77 -16.01
CA ASN A 430 5.00 -2.16 -16.04
C ASN A 430 4.83 -3.65 -16.38
N HIS A 431 5.56 -4.13 -17.40
CA HIS A 431 5.48 -5.52 -17.82
C HIS A 431 6.10 -6.49 -16.81
N LYS A 432 7.15 -6.06 -16.08
CA LYS A 432 7.86 -6.94 -15.14
C LYS A 432 7.31 -6.89 -13.72
N VAL A 433 6.75 -5.76 -13.29
CA VAL A 433 6.41 -5.49 -11.88
C VAL A 433 4.91 -5.48 -11.63
N LEU A 434 4.07 -5.15 -12.60
CA LEU A 434 2.63 -5.24 -12.41
C LEU A 434 2.13 -6.60 -12.91
N PRO A 435 1.24 -7.27 -12.14
CA PRO A 435 0.57 -8.47 -12.63
C PRO A 435 -0.31 -8.12 -13.84
N ASP A 436 -0.44 -9.06 -14.77
CA ASP A 436 -1.42 -9.01 -15.85
C ASP A 436 -2.85 -9.30 -15.34
N GLU A 437 -3.85 -9.30 -16.22
CA GLU A 437 -5.24 -9.48 -15.79
C GLU A 437 -5.53 -10.87 -15.21
N ASP A 438 -4.90 -11.92 -15.72
CA ASP A 438 -5.12 -13.29 -15.26
C ASP A 438 -4.52 -13.47 -13.84
N ALA A 439 -3.28 -13.01 -13.63
CA ALA A 439 -2.67 -12.99 -12.31
C ALA A 439 -3.43 -12.06 -11.34
N ARG A 440 -3.94 -10.91 -11.80
CA ARG A 440 -4.81 -10.03 -10.99
C ARG A 440 -6.10 -10.73 -10.57
N ASP A 441 -6.71 -11.52 -11.46
CA ASP A 441 -7.92 -12.27 -11.15
C ASP A 441 -7.66 -13.34 -10.09
N ASP A 442 -6.53 -14.03 -10.14
CA ASP A 442 -6.12 -14.96 -9.09
C ASP A 442 -5.84 -14.26 -7.76
N ILE A 443 -5.13 -13.12 -7.77
CA ILE A 443 -4.95 -12.27 -6.57
C ILE A 443 -6.31 -11.87 -5.98
N ARG A 444 -7.26 -11.44 -6.84
CA ARG A 444 -8.62 -11.10 -6.44
C ARG A 444 -9.32 -12.31 -5.81
N LYS A 445 -9.24 -13.50 -6.40
CA LYS A 445 -9.83 -14.74 -5.83
C LYS A 445 -9.27 -15.06 -4.44
N VAL A 446 -7.94 -14.99 -4.26
CA VAL A 446 -7.28 -15.21 -2.96
C VAL A 446 -7.78 -14.19 -1.93
N PHE A 447 -7.74 -12.90 -2.26
CA PHE A 447 -8.22 -11.84 -1.37
C PHE A 447 -9.71 -12.02 -1.02
N GLY A 448 -10.55 -12.30 -2.02
CA GLY A 448 -11.98 -12.54 -1.86
C GLY A 448 -12.25 -13.71 -0.92
N LYS A 449 -11.47 -14.80 -1.04
CA LYS A 449 -11.57 -15.96 -0.15
C LYS A 449 -11.18 -15.61 1.28
N ILE A 450 -10.11 -14.84 1.50
CA ILE A 450 -9.73 -14.36 2.84
C ILE A 450 -10.88 -13.55 3.45
N MET A 451 -11.45 -12.59 2.72
CA MET A 451 -12.56 -11.78 3.20
C MET A 451 -13.79 -12.63 3.54
N ASP A 452 -14.13 -13.63 2.73
CA ASP A 452 -15.24 -14.54 3.00
C ASP A 452 -15.05 -15.33 4.30
N LEU A 453 -13.84 -15.83 4.54
CA LEU A 453 -13.54 -16.60 5.76
C LEU A 453 -13.54 -15.72 7.02
N VAL A 454 -13.13 -14.45 6.90
CA VAL A 454 -13.27 -13.45 7.98
C VAL A 454 -14.75 -13.18 8.25
N ILE A 455 -15.52 -12.84 7.21
CA ILE A 455 -16.95 -12.51 7.31
C ILE A 455 -17.77 -13.67 7.91
N GLN A 456 -17.43 -14.92 7.57
CA GLN A 456 -18.09 -16.10 8.13
C GLN A 456 -17.92 -16.22 9.66
N SER A 457 -16.83 -15.66 10.20
CA SER A 457 -16.44 -15.83 11.61
C SER A 457 -16.87 -14.66 12.51
N ILE A 458 -17.31 -13.53 11.92
CA ILE A 458 -17.85 -12.36 12.62
C ILE A 458 -19.36 -12.28 12.47
#